data_AF-A0A8A4K8D3-F1
#
_entry.id   AF-A0A8A4K8D3-F1
#
_cell.length_a   1.000
_cell.length_b   1.000
_cell.length_c   1.000
_cell.angle_alpha   90.00
_cell.angle_beta   90.00
_cell.angle_gamma   90.00
#
_symmetry.space_group_name_H-M   'P 1'
#
loop_
_entity.id
_entity.type
_entity.pdbx_description
1 polymer ?
#
loop_
_entity_poly.entity_id
_entity_poly.type
_entity_poly.pdbx_seq_one_letter_code
_entity_poly.pdbx_strand_id
1 'polypeptide(L)'
;MPFESRGLLAIDRQTRRALFLDPDTFDVSQAVDVIPTRLHELLMLAPWEKAFLPLYGDDMQGDAPHPGHKVAVIDLRQRAINDYIDLSPSQAPHSGQLGRDGKVYLCCENPTVVVVIDPLTHRVEKTIPIPLDNTHRLTLSPSGRKLFTDNEQDATITVVDLCEAEGRVIDTILMPGPVSGLTASPRHPYLIASAADVPLLYVVDRQSHRIRQRLALPGHQQPCQKVRFSPDGEYLMAIGHQEPIVTLFDELLNPLGHIALTHQPLDGCFSPDKKRLLITHDDNRTLSVIDLVQKTVLATTEVGAGYETLSYFQIG
;
A
#
# COMPACT_ATOMS: atom_id res chain seq x y z
N MET A 1 -10.73 -29.45 -10.14
CA MET A 1 -10.90 -28.90 -8.79
C MET A 1 -11.60 -27.55 -8.95
N PRO A 2 -12.67 -27.23 -8.20
CA PRO A 2 -13.16 -25.86 -8.19
C PRO A 2 -12.02 -24.96 -7.67
N PHE A 3 -11.68 -23.90 -8.40
CA PHE A 3 -10.69 -22.93 -7.94
C PHE A 3 -11.16 -22.37 -6.60
N GLU A 4 -10.26 -22.34 -5.60
CA GLU A 4 -10.59 -21.77 -4.30
C GLU A 4 -10.93 -20.30 -4.46
N SER A 5 -12.08 -19.91 -3.90
CA SER A 5 -12.61 -18.55 -3.98
C SER A 5 -11.90 -17.56 -3.06
N ARG A 6 -10.85 -17.98 -2.35
CA ARG A 6 -10.04 -17.15 -1.46
C ARG A 6 -8.58 -17.57 -1.52
N GLY A 7 -7.68 -16.64 -1.25
CA GLY A 7 -6.25 -16.93 -1.17
C GLY A 7 -5.42 -15.70 -0.79
N LEU A 8 -4.11 -15.86 -0.90
CA LEU A 8 -3.14 -14.78 -0.78
C LEU A 8 -2.42 -14.60 -2.11
N LEU A 9 -2.11 -13.36 -2.46
CA LEU A 9 -1.18 -13.02 -3.53
C LEU A 9 0.00 -12.27 -2.92
N ALA A 10 1.21 -12.81 -3.10
CA ALA A 10 2.46 -12.19 -2.69
C ALA A 10 3.30 -11.82 -3.90
N ILE A 11 4.13 -10.80 -3.75
CA ILE A 11 5.13 -10.44 -4.76
C ILE A 11 6.52 -10.80 -4.23
N ASP A 12 7.18 -11.76 -4.88
CA ASP A 12 8.54 -12.17 -4.53
C ASP A 12 9.56 -11.24 -5.19
N ARG A 13 10.29 -10.47 -4.38
CA ARG A 13 11.31 -9.53 -4.84
C ARG A 13 12.59 -10.20 -5.32
N GLN A 14 12.87 -11.43 -4.90
CA GLN A 14 14.07 -12.16 -5.30
C GLN A 14 13.89 -12.78 -6.68
N THR A 15 12.78 -13.50 -6.88
CA THR A 15 12.52 -14.20 -8.14
C THR A 15 11.68 -13.38 -9.12
N ARG A 16 11.15 -12.23 -8.70
CA ARG A 16 10.31 -11.32 -9.51
C ARG A 16 9.05 -12.02 -10.03
N ARG A 17 8.38 -12.77 -9.12
CA ARG A 17 7.18 -13.56 -9.42
C ARG A 17 6.02 -13.13 -8.54
N ALA A 18 4.81 -13.23 -9.09
CA ALA A 18 3.58 -13.19 -8.30
C ALA A 18 3.25 -14.61 -7.82
N LEU A 19 3.04 -14.78 -6.52
CA LEU A 19 2.85 -16.08 -5.89
C LEU A 19 1.44 -16.16 -5.30
N PHE A 20 0.70 -17.19 -5.67
CA PHE A 20 -0.60 -17.50 -5.10
C PHE A 20 -0.43 -18.51 -3.98
N LEU A 21 -0.86 -18.16 -2.77
CA LEU A 21 -0.67 -18.98 -1.57
C LEU A 21 -1.99 -19.39 -0.96
N ASP A 22 -1.98 -20.54 -0.30
CA ASP A 22 -3.02 -20.94 0.63
C ASP A 22 -3.10 -19.89 1.78
N PRO A 23 -4.29 -19.38 2.13
CA PRO A 23 -4.43 -18.31 3.10
C PRO A 23 -4.22 -18.74 4.57
N ASP A 24 -4.20 -20.05 4.83
CA ASP A 24 -4.09 -20.65 6.15
C ASP A 24 -2.73 -21.33 6.38
N THR A 25 -2.19 -22.05 5.38
CA THR A 25 -0.89 -22.73 5.45
C THR A 25 0.27 -21.89 4.88
N PHE A 26 -0.04 -20.88 4.06
CA PHE A 26 0.93 -20.08 3.31
C PHE A 26 1.75 -20.87 2.28
N ASP A 27 1.32 -22.09 1.94
CA ASP A 27 1.97 -22.88 0.90
C ASP A 27 1.75 -22.24 -0.48
N VAL A 28 2.80 -22.16 -1.28
CA VAL A 28 2.73 -21.65 -2.65
C VAL A 28 1.99 -22.66 -3.52
N SER A 29 0.79 -22.30 -3.94
CA SER A 29 -0.04 -23.13 -4.82
C SER A 29 0.24 -22.88 -6.32
N GLN A 30 0.69 -21.66 -6.67
CA GLN A 30 1.05 -21.29 -8.03
C GLN A 30 2.01 -20.10 -8.04
N ALA A 31 2.90 -20.06 -9.02
CA ALA A 31 3.78 -18.92 -9.30
C ALA A 31 3.55 -18.44 -10.73
N VAL A 32 3.55 -17.13 -10.92
CA VAL A 32 3.41 -16.47 -12.22
C VAL A 32 4.61 -15.56 -12.43
N ASP A 33 5.32 -15.79 -13.53
CA ASP A 33 6.46 -14.94 -13.89
C ASP A 33 5.98 -13.53 -14.24
N VAL A 34 6.63 -12.52 -13.67
CA VAL A 34 6.39 -11.11 -13.96
C VAL A 34 7.58 -10.57 -14.75
N ILE A 35 7.34 -9.63 -15.66
CA ILE A 35 8.42 -8.94 -16.38
C ILE A 35 9.27 -8.15 -15.36
N PRO A 36 10.61 -8.23 -15.42
CA PRO A 36 11.42 -8.03 -14.24
C PRO A 36 11.80 -6.56 -14.06
N THR A 37 10.96 -5.82 -13.33
CA THR A 37 11.30 -4.52 -12.73
C THR A 37 11.20 -4.62 -11.20
N ARG A 38 11.68 -3.62 -10.47
CA ARG A 38 11.36 -3.51 -9.04
C ARG A 38 9.84 -3.38 -8.88
N LEU A 39 9.30 -4.12 -7.92
CA LEU A 39 7.88 -4.20 -7.62
C LEU A 39 7.73 -3.70 -6.19
N HIS A 40 6.75 -2.84 -5.94
CA HIS A 40 6.65 -2.13 -4.65
C HIS A 40 5.27 -2.20 -4.01
N GLU A 41 4.22 -2.34 -4.81
CA GLU A 41 2.85 -2.26 -4.35
C GLU A 41 2.00 -3.28 -5.11
N LEU A 42 0.93 -3.72 -4.46
CA LEU A 42 -0.04 -4.64 -5.02
C LEU A 42 -1.44 -4.11 -4.72
N LEU A 43 -2.20 -3.79 -5.77
CA LEU A 43 -3.56 -3.32 -5.63
C LEU A 43 -4.55 -4.44 -5.92
N MET A 44 -5.29 -4.85 -4.89
CA MET A 44 -6.39 -5.81 -5.03
C MET A 44 -7.66 -5.14 -5.55
N LEU A 45 -8.20 -5.68 -6.64
CA LEU A 45 -9.47 -5.28 -7.24
C LEU A 45 -10.47 -6.45 -7.17
N ALA A 46 -10.71 -6.93 -5.95
CA ALA A 46 -11.53 -8.12 -5.68
C ALA A 46 -12.92 -8.10 -6.36
N PRO A 47 -13.66 -6.98 -6.46
CA PRO A 47 -14.95 -6.93 -7.16
C PRO A 47 -14.90 -7.34 -8.64
N TRP A 48 -13.71 -7.27 -9.27
CA TRP A 48 -13.51 -7.69 -10.65
C TRP A 48 -12.52 -8.84 -10.78
N GLU A 49 -12.18 -9.49 -9.66
CA GLU A 49 -11.31 -10.67 -9.65
C GLU A 49 -9.93 -10.40 -10.27
N LYS A 50 -9.44 -9.16 -10.11
CA LYS A 50 -8.15 -8.71 -10.63
C LYS A 50 -7.24 -8.23 -9.51
N ALA A 51 -5.94 -8.26 -9.77
CA ALA A 51 -4.96 -7.45 -9.06
C ALA A 51 -4.13 -6.67 -10.06
N PHE A 52 -3.82 -5.42 -9.71
CA PHE A 52 -2.93 -4.56 -10.48
C PHE A 52 -1.58 -4.51 -9.78
N LEU A 53 -0.53 -4.72 -10.57
CA LEU A 53 0.86 -4.71 -10.13
C LEU A 53 1.61 -3.63 -10.92
N PRO A 54 1.81 -2.44 -10.33
CA PRO A 54 2.59 -1.35 -10.91
C PRO A 54 4.04 -1.79 -11.14
N LEU A 55 4.54 -1.65 -12.37
CA LEU A 55 5.91 -2.01 -12.75
C LEU A 55 6.77 -0.75 -12.74
N TYR A 56 7.35 -0.45 -11.57
CA TYR A 56 8.02 0.82 -11.30
C TYR A 56 9.18 1.13 -12.24
N GLY A 57 10.07 0.16 -12.49
CA GLY A 57 11.31 0.36 -13.26
C GLY A 57 12.52 -0.26 -12.57
N ASP A 58 13.71 0.29 -12.85
CA ASP A 58 14.95 -0.10 -12.19
C ASP A 58 15.20 0.62 -10.85
N ASP A 59 16.29 0.26 -10.17
CA ASP A 59 16.38 0.20 -8.70
C ASP A 59 16.33 1.53 -7.92
N MET A 60 16.40 2.70 -8.56
CA MET A 60 16.50 4.00 -7.89
C MET A 60 15.13 4.68 -7.75
N GLN A 61 14.65 4.82 -6.51
CA GLN A 61 13.42 5.58 -6.19
C GLN A 61 13.61 7.06 -6.56
N GLY A 62 12.63 7.68 -7.20
CA GLY A 62 12.61 9.10 -7.60
C GLY A 62 13.52 9.47 -8.79
N ASP A 63 14.51 8.64 -9.14
CA ASP A 63 15.45 8.88 -10.25
C ASP A 63 15.85 7.57 -10.94
N ALA A 64 14.85 6.72 -11.22
CA ALA A 64 15.05 5.45 -11.93
C ALA A 64 15.62 5.74 -13.33
N PRO A 65 16.85 5.28 -13.68
CA PRO A 65 17.43 5.55 -14.98
C PRO A 65 16.66 4.91 -16.14
N HIS A 66 15.89 3.85 -15.87
CA HIS A 66 14.98 3.20 -16.81
C HIS A 66 13.61 2.98 -16.14
N PRO A 67 12.80 4.05 -15.99
CA PRO A 67 11.52 3.95 -15.31
C PRO A 67 10.54 3.11 -16.15
N GLY A 68 9.80 2.24 -15.49
CA GLY A 68 8.75 1.44 -16.09
C GLY A 68 7.51 2.29 -16.38
N HIS A 69 6.63 1.80 -17.24
CA HIS A 69 5.44 2.55 -17.68
C HIS A 69 4.22 1.63 -17.82
N LYS A 70 4.24 0.48 -17.12
CA LYS A 70 3.22 -0.54 -17.25
C LYS A 70 2.63 -0.95 -15.91
N VAL A 71 1.38 -1.40 -15.94
CA VAL A 71 0.74 -2.12 -14.84
C VAL A 71 0.41 -3.52 -15.34
N ALA A 72 0.93 -4.55 -14.68
CA ALA A 72 0.50 -5.92 -14.99
C ALA A 72 -0.89 -6.17 -14.42
N VAL A 73 -1.77 -6.77 -15.23
CA VAL A 73 -3.11 -7.19 -14.82
C VAL A 73 -3.08 -8.68 -14.51
N ILE A 74 -3.26 -9.01 -13.24
CA ILE A 74 -3.29 -10.38 -12.74
C ILE A 74 -4.76 -10.78 -12.58
N ASP A 75 -5.18 -11.82 -13.30
CA ASP A 75 -6.46 -12.48 -13.11
C ASP A 75 -6.37 -13.42 -11.89
N LEU A 76 -7.16 -13.15 -10.86
CA LEU A 76 -7.13 -13.90 -9.61
C LEU A 76 -7.79 -15.28 -9.74
N ARG A 77 -8.74 -15.43 -10.67
CA ARG A 77 -9.43 -16.70 -10.91
C ARG A 77 -8.58 -17.64 -11.76
N GLN A 78 -8.01 -17.12 -12.85
CA GLN A 78 -7.12 -17.86 -13.73
C GLN A 78 -5.69 -17.97 -13.17
N ARG A 79 -5.36 -17.15 -12.17
CA ARG A 79 -4.05 -17.07 -11.53
C ARG A 79 -2.94 -16.82 -12.55
N ALA A 80 -3.13 -15.84 -13.42
CA ALA A 80 -2.22 -15.54 -14.53
C ALA A 80 -2.19 -14.04 -14.81
N ILE A 81 -1.09 -13.56 -15.38
CA ILE A 81 -1.08 -12.23 -16.01
C ILE A 81 -1.77 -12.37 -17.36
N ASN A 82 -2.86 -11.64 -17.57
CA ASN A 82 -3.62 -11.70 -18.81
C ASN A 82 -3.55 -10.41 -19.64
N ASP A 83 -3.02 -9.32 -19.08
CA ASP A 83 -2.86 -8.06 -19.79
C ASP A 83 -1.80 -7.14 -19.14
N TYR A 84 -1.43 -6.09 -19.86
CA TYR A 84 -0.62 -4.98 -19.37
C TYR A 84 -1.22 -3.65 -19.78
N ILE A 85 -1.42 -2.76 -18.82
CA ILE A 85 -1.87 -1.39 -19.07
C ILE A 85 -0.64 -0.53 -19.34
N ASP A 86 -0.56 0.09 -20.52
CA ASP A 86 0.46 1.07 -20.84
C ASP A 86 0.05 2.45 -20.32
N LEU A 87 0.94 3.07 -19.55
CA LEU A 87 0.76 4.37 -18.92
C LEU A 87 1.44 5.50 -19.70
N SER A 88 2.15 5.19 -20.78
CA SER A 88 2.92 6.16 -21.56
C SER A 88 2.08 7.39 -21.96
N PRO A 89 2.61 8.62 -21.81
CA PRO A 89 3.99 8.95 -21.50
C PRO A 89 4.33 8.94 -19.99
N SER A 90 3.40 8.58 -19.10
CA SER A 90 3.66 8.47 -17.66
C SER A 90 4.46 7.22 -17.30
N GLN A 91 5.39 7.39 -16.37
CA GLN A 91 6.38 6.40 -15.97
C GLN A 91 6.54 6.35 -14.45
N ALA A 92 7.32 5.40 -13.96
CA ALA A 92 7.53 5.13 -12.53
C ALA A 92 6.22 4.95 -11.76
N PRO A 93 5.34 4.01 -12.17
CA PRO A 93 4.09 3.78 -11.47
C PRO A 93 4.35 3.14 -10.10
N HIS A 94 3.81 3.73 -9.03
CA HIS A 94 4.05 3.31 -7.66
C HIS A 94 2.77 2.82 -6.95
N SER A 95 2.12 3.66 -6.15
CA SER A 95 0.93 3.27 -5.38
C SER A 95 -0.36 3.53 -6.14
N GLY A 96 -1.35 2.64 -5.98
CA GLY A 96 -2.69 2.83 -6.53
C GLY A 96 -3.81 2.51 -5.53
N GLN A 97 -4.99 3.09 -5.76
CA GLN A 97 -6.20 2.88 -4.96
C GLN A 97 -7.43 2.75 -5.85
N LEU A 98 -8.35 1.87 -5.46
CA LEU A 98 -9.66 1.75 -6.09
C LEU A 98 -10.63 2.82 -5.55
N GLY A 99 -11.10 3.69 -6.42
CA GLY A 99 -12.15 4.66 -6.15
C GLY A 99 -13.54 4.05 -6.07
N ARG A 100 -14.46 4.76 -5.41
CA ARG A 100 -15.87 4.34 -5.29
C ARG A 100 -16.65 4.45 -6.59
N ASP A 101 -16.12 5.21 -7.54
CA ASP A 101 -16.60 5.32 -8.91
C ASP A 101 -16.19 4.12 -9.78
N GLY A 102 -15.41 3.18 -9.22
CA GLY A 102 -14.93 2.01 -9.95
C GLY A 102 -13.70 2.31 -10.81
N LYS A 103 -13.00 3.43 -10.60
CA LYS A 103 -11.75 3.74 -11.28
C LYS A 103 -10.54 3.49 -10.37
N VAL A 104 -9.40 3.18 -10.96
CA VAL A 104 -8.13 3.08 -10.23
C VAL A 104 -7.38 4.39 -10.37
N TYR A 105 -7.01 4.98 -9.24
CA TYR A 105 -6.12 6.14 -9.17
C TYR A 105 -4.73 5.64 -8.84
N LEU A 106 -3.74 5.92 -9.69
CA LEU A 106 -2.38 5.42 -9.53
C LEU A 106 -1.36 6.55 -9.70
N CYS A 107 -0.37 6.60 -8.81
CA CYS A 107 0.70 7.59 -8.86
C CYS A 107 1.75 7.18 -9.89
N CYS A 108 2.17 8.14 -10.72
CA CYS A 108 3.36 8.06 -11.56
C CYS A 108 4.30 9.20 -11.18
N GLU A 109 5.58 8.90 -11.01
CA GLU A 109 6.59 9.87 -10.53
C GLU A 109 7.25 10.64 -11.68
N ASN A 110 7.09 10.19 -12.92
CA ASN A 110 7.72 10.84 -14.07
C ASN A 110 6.82 10.83 -15.32
N PRO A 111 6.22 11.98 -15.73
CA PRO A 111 6.05 13.18 -14.90
C PRO A 111 5.14 12.90 -13.70
N THR A 112 5.23 13.73 -12.67
CA THR A 112 4.40 13.61 -11.46
C THR A 112 2.91 13.80 -11.76
N VAL A 113 2.18 12.69 -11.84
CA VAL A 113 0.74 12.68 -12.12
C VAL A 113 0.05 11.56 -11.36
N VAL A 114 -1.26 11.73 -11.15
CA VAL A 114 -2.15 10.61 -10.85
C VAL A 114 -2.84 10.19 -12.15
N VAL A 115 -2.57 8.98 -12.64
CA VAL A 115 -3.32 8.40 -13.75
C VAL A 115 -4.64 7.81 -13.23
N VAL A 116 -5.72 8.00 -13.99
CA VAL A 116 -7.04 7.41 -13.70
C VAL A 116 -7.32 6.34 -14.73
N ILE A 117 -7.46 5.11 -14.26
CA ILE A 117 -7.56 3.90 -15.09
C ILE A 117 -8.96 3.30 -14.96
N ASP A 118 -9.58 2.98 -16.08
CA ASP A 118 -10.74 2.09 -16.10
C ASP A 118 -10.25 0.62 -16.04
N PRO A 119 -10.56 -0.09 -14.94
CA PRO A 119 -10.03 -1.43 -14.71
C PRO A 119 -10.80 -2.54 -15.45
N LEU A 120 -11.90 -2.22 -16.12
CA LEU A 120 -12.64 -3.16 -16.98
C LEU A 120 -12.11 -3.12 -18.41
N THR A 121 -11.83 -1.93 -18.92
CA THR A 121 -11.34 -1.71 -20.28
C THR A 121 -9.82 -1.63 -20.39
N HIS A 122 -9.12 -1.55 -19.25
CA HIS A 122 -7.66 -1.45 -19.15
C HIS A 122 -7.11 -0.19 -19.85
N ARG A 123 -7.83 0.92 -19.73
CA ARG A 123 -7.47 2.19 -20.38
C ARG A 123 -7.23 3.28 -19.35
N VAL A 124 -6.19 4.08 -19.57
CA VAL A 124 -6.03 5.37 -18.91
C VAL A 124 -7.08 6.32 -19.48
N GLU A 125 -7.97 6.81 -18.64
CA GLU A 125 -9.04 7.75 -19.04
C GLU A 125 -8.58 9.19 -18.99
N LYS A 126 -7.74 9.52 -18.01
CA LYS A 126 -7.17 10.87 -17.83
C LYS A 126 -5.98 10.82 -16.87
N THR A 127 -5.28 11.96 -16.79
CA THR A 127 -4.19 12.20 -15.85
C THR A 127 -4.47 13.47 -15.06
N ILE A 128 -4.21 13.46 -13.76
CA ILE A 128 -4.31 14.61 -12.87
C ILE A 128 -2.88 15.10 -12.57
N PRO A 129 -2.46 16.27 -13.07
CA PRO A 129 -1.15 16.81 -12.78
C PRO A 129 -0.98 17.13 -11.29
N ILE A 130 0.13 16.70 -10.71
CA ILE A 130 0.55 17.07 -9.37
C ILE A 130 1.72 18.04 -9.51
N PRO A 131 1.57 19.32 -9.14
CA PRO A 131 2.58 20.35 -9.41
C PRO A 131 3.68 20.37 -8.34
N LEU A 132 4.15 19.19 -7.93
CA LEU A 132 5.20 18.99 -6.93
C LEU A 132 6.07 17.80 -7.34
N ASP A 133 7.27 17.75 -6.78
CA ASP A 133 8.21 16.66 -7.00
C ASP A 133 8.08 15.63 -5.85
N ASN A 134 8.77 14.50 -5.97
CA ASN A 134 8.85 13.48 -4.91
C ASN A 134 7.50 12.91 -4.44
N THR A 135 6.45 12.99 -5.27
CA THR A 135 5.17 12.32 -4.99
C THR A 135 5.34 10.82 -5.07
N HIS A 136 4.84 10.07 -4.08
CA HIS A 136 5.16 8.64 -3.99
C HIS A 136 3.95 7.73 -3.77
N ARG A 137 3.23 7.89 -2.66
CA ARG A 137 2.04 7.10 -2.28
C ARG A 137 0.79 7.96 -2.28
N LEU A 138 -0.34 7.31 -2.52
CA LEU A 138 -1.65 7.96 -2.46
C LEU A 138 -2.65 7.18 -1.61
N THR A 139 -3.63 7.92 -1.08
CA THR A 139 -4.79 7.37 -0.39
C THR A 139 -6.04 8.16 -0.73
N LEU A 140 -7.20 7.49 -0.74
CA LEU A 140 -8.49 8.11 -1.02
C LEU A 140 -9.24 8.39 0.28
N SER A 141 -10.02 9.47 0.31
CA SER A 141 -11.01 9.65 1.36
C SER A 141 -12.07 8.53 1.26
N PRO A 142 -12.68 8.10 2.38
CA PRO A 142 -13.70 7.06 2.35
C PRO A 142 -14.93 7.44 1.53
N SER A 143 -15.17 8.74 1.31
CA SER A 143 -16.21 9.24 0.42
C SER A 143 -15.86 9.13 -1.07
N GLY A 144 -14.60 8.86 -1.43
CA GLY A 144 -14.08 8.91 -2.81
C GLY A 144 -13.95 10.32 -3.39
N ARG A 145 -14.23 11.36 -2.60
CA ARG A 145 -14.27 12.76 -3.07
C ARG A 145 -12.92 13.47 -3.04
N LYS A 146 -11.97 12.98 -2.25
CA LYS A 146 -10.62 13.54 -2.16
C LYS A 146 -9.58 12.43 -2.32
N LEU A 147 -8.47 12.78 -2.93
CA LEU A 147 -7.25 12.01 -2.94
C LEU A 147 -6.17 12.81 -2.20
N PHE A 148 -5.35 12.11 -1.43
CA PHE A 148 -4.19 12.66 -0.74
C PHE A 148 -2.97 11.92 -1.23
N THR A 149 -1.90 12.64 -1.57
CA THR A 149 -0.65 12.03 -2.00
C THR A 149 0.50 12.68 -1.26
N ASP A 150 1.42 11.88 -0.74
CA ASP A 150 2.59 12.38 -0.02
C ASP A 150 3.68 12.80 -0.99
N ASN A 151 4.37 13.89 -0.66
CA ASN A 151 5.57 14.35 -1.37
C ASN A 151 6.74 14.19 -0.40
N GLU A 152 7.37 13.01 -0.41
CA GLU A 152 8.13 12.44 0.72
C GLU A 152 9.16 13.43 1.27
N GLN A 153 10.13 13.82 0.43
CA GLN A 153 11.24 14.71 0.82
C GLN A 153 10.84 16.19 0.89
N ASP A 154 9.75 16.57 0.23
CA ASP A 154 9.24 17.94 0.22
C ASP A 154 8.48 18.27 1.51
N ALA A 155 8.28 17.29 2.39
CA ALA A 155 7.55 17.45 3.65
C ALA A 155 6.15 18.04 3.43
N THR A 156 5.43 17.57 2.40
CA THR A 156 4.06 18.01 2.13
C THR A 156 3.14 16.86 1.76
N ILE A 157 1.83 17.11 1.86
CA ILE A 157 0.78 16.24 1.31
C ILE A 157 -0.08 17.06 0.36
N THR A 158 -0.15 16.64 -0.90
CA THR A 158 -1.05 17.26 -1.88
C THR A 158 -2.47 16.76 -1.67
N VAL A 159 -3.45 17.67 -1.71
CA VAL A 159 -4.87 17.35 -1.67
C VAL A 159 -5.51 17.60 -3.03
N VAL A 160 -6.10 16.56 -3.58
CA VAL A 160 -6.82 16.60 -4.86
C VAL A 160 -8.31 16.43 -4.59
N ASP A 161 -9.13 17.34 -5.11
CA ASP A 161 -10.58 17.18 -5.20
C ASP A 161 -10.91 16.33 -6.43
N LEU A 162 -11.70 15.28 -6.23
CA LEU A 162 -12.16 14.35 -7.27
C LEU A 162 -13.62 14.59 -7.67
N CYS A 163 -14.28 15.63 -7.16
CA CYS A 163 -15.67 15.93 -7.52
C CYS A 163 -15.81 16.57 -8.90
N GLU A 164 -14.75 17.23 -9.38
CA GLU A 164 -14.69 17.78 -10.73
C GLU A 164 -14.21 16.70 -11.71
N ALA A 165 -14.75 16.70 -12.94
CA ALA A 165 -14.49 15.65 -13.93
C ALA A 165 -13.01 15.47 -14.25
N GLU A 166 -12.19 16.52 -14.17
CA GLU A 166 -10.75 16.45 -14.39
C GLU A 166 -9.98 16.07 -13.11
N GLY A 167 -10.54 16.37 -11.94
CA GLY A 167 -9.81 16.36 -10.68
C GLY A 167 -8.86 17.56 -10.58
N ARG A 168 -8.71 18.13 -9.38
CA ARG A 168 -7.94 19.36 -9.20
C ARG A 168 -7.21 19.39 -7.87
N VAL A 169 -5.94 19.79 -7.87
CA VAL A 169 -5.22 20.12 -6.63
C VAL A 169 -5.89 21.33 -5.97
N ILE A 170 -6.34 21.16 -4.73
CA ILE A 170 -7.06 22.20 -3.97
C ILE A 170 -6.30 22.67 -2.74
N ASP A 171 -5.27 21.93 -2.30
CA ASP A 171 -4.46 22.31 -1.16
C ASP A 171 -3.13 21.55 -1.14
N THR A 172 -2.15 22.10 -0.41
CA THR A 172 -0.88 21.46 -0.08
C THR A 172 -0.65 21.61 1.41
N ILE A 173 -0.73 20.49 2.13
CA ILE A 173 -0.57 20.44 3.58
C ILE A 173 0.92 20.44 3.90
N LEU A 174 1.39 21.46 4.61
CA LEU A 174 2.76 21.49 5.13
C LEU A 174 2.91 20.54 6.31
N MET A 175 3.86 19.63 6.21
CA MET A 175 4.24 18.71 7.28
C MET A 175 5.45 19.27 8.05
N PRO A 176 5.64 18.90 9.33
CA PRO A 176 6.78 19.40 10.11
C PRO A 176 8.13 18.82 9.68
N GLY A 177 8.14 17.79 8.85
CA GLY A 177 9.32 17.09 8.32
C GLY A 177 8.91 16.10 7.22
N PRO A 178 9.89 15.43 6.59
CA PRO A 178 9.65 14.44 5.55
C PRO A 178 8.70 13.32 6.00
N VAL A 179 7.98 12.74 5.05
CA VAL A 179 7.00 11.66 5.29
C VAL A 179 7.27 10.46 4.39
N SER A 180 6.85 9.27 4.81
CA SER A 180 7.16 8.00 4.10
C SER A 180 5.96 7.05 3.97
N GLY A 181 4.84 7.34 4.63
CA GLY A 181 3.67 6.47 4.59
C GLY A 181 2.40 7.28 4.82
N LEU A 182 1.34 6.94 4.08
CA LEU A 182 0.11 7.72 4.07
C LEU A 182 -1.11 6.80 4.04
N THR A 183 -2.06 7.01 4.97
CA THR A 183 -3.31 6.24 4.99
C THR A 183 -4.50 7.02 5.55
N ALA A 184 -5.65 6.89 4.91
CA ALA A 184 -6.90 7.49 5.33
C ALA A 184 -7.72 6.52 6.20
N SER A 185 -8.14 6.95 7.40
CA SER A 185 -9.08 6.17 8.24
C SER A 185 -10.42 5.94 7.52
N PRO A 186 -10.93 4.71 7.41
CA PRO A 186 -12.22 4.46 6.78
C PRO A 186 -13.41 4.96 7.61
N ARG A 187 -13.20 5.27 8.90
CA ARG A 187 -14.27 5.58 9.88
C ARG A 187 -14.25 7.02 10.40
N HIS A 188 -13.07 7.58 10.61
CA HIS A 188 -12.88 8.88 11.26
C HIS A 188 -12.23 9.87 10.30
N PRO A 189 -12.29 11.20 10.52
CA PRO A 189 -11.73 12.20 9.61
C PRO A 189 -10.19 12.23 9.54
N TYR A 190 -9.50 11.17 9.97
CA TYR A 190 -8.06 11.11 10.09
C TYR A 190 -7.38 10.74 8.76
N LEU A 191 -6.35 11.49 8.42
CA LEU A 191 -5.28 11.10 7.51
C LEU A 191 -4.03 10.93 8.36
N ILE A 192 -3.41 9.76 8.29
CA ILE A 192 -2.22 9.43 9.04
C ILE A 192 -1.04 9.52 8.08
N ALA A 193 -0.05 10.33 8.46
CA ALA A 193 1.23 10.41 7.76
C ALA A 193 2.33 9.94 8.70
N SER A 194 3.16 9.01 8.24
CA SER A 194 4.36 8.57 8.95
C SER A 194 5.47 9.61 8.79
N ALA A 195 6.07 10.05 9.90
CA ALA A 195 7.28 10.86 9.81
C ALA A 195 8.46 9.98 9.37
N ALA A 196 9.24 10.44 8.39
CA ALA A 196 10.36 9.71 7.83
C ALA A 196 11.69 10.01 8.53
N ASP A 197 11.70 10.95 9.48
CA ASP A 197 12.89 11.43 10.19
C ASP A 197 12.81 11.23 11.72
N VAL A 198 11.62 10.93 12.26
CA VAL A 198 11.40 10.70 13.70
C VAL A 198 10.37 9.58 13.94
N PRO A 199 10.44 8.83 15.07
CA PRO A 199 9.54 7.72 15.38
C PRO A 199 8.16 8.21 15.88
N LEU A 200 7.40 8.88 15.00
CA LEU A 200 6.04 9.33 15.29
C LEU A 200 5.15 9.32 14.03
N LEU A 201 3.84 9.42 14.26
CA LEU A 201 2.84 9.64 13.22
C LEU A 201 2.20 11.03 13.38
N TYR A 202 1.96 11.71 12.27
CA TYR A 202 1.13 12.90 12.21
C TYR A 202 -0.33 12.52 11.92
N VAL A 203 -1.25 13.04 12.73
CA VAL A 203 -2.69 12.91 12.50
C VAL A 203 -3.19 14.20 11.91
N VAL A 204 -3.62 14.15 10.66
CA VAL A 204 -4.17 15.28 9.91
C VAL A 204 -5.69 15.14 9.83
N ASP A 205 -6.40 16.25 10.03
CA ASP A 205 -7.83 16.33 9.78
C ASP A 205 -8.09 16.48 8.27
N ARG A 206 -8.76 15.52 7.66
CA ARG A 206 -9.01 15.52 6.20
C ARG A 206 -9.98 16.59 5.72
N GLN A 207 -10.71 17.23 6.63
CA GLN A 207 -11.65 18.28 6.27
C GLN A 207 -10.99 19.65 6.33
N SER A 208 -10.33 19.95 7.44
CA SER A 208 -9.67 21.24 7.67
C SER A 208 -8.21 21.30 7.19
N HIS A 209 -7.63 20.15 6.81
CA HIS A 209 -6.25 19.99 6.36
C HIS A 209 -5.21 20.45 7.40
N ARG A 210 -5.55 20.31 8.68
CA ARG A 210 -4.68 20.70 9.79
C ARG A 210 -4.18 19.47 10.55
N ILE A 211 -2.93 19.52 10.97
CA ILE A 211 -2.36 18.56 11.92
C ILE A 211 -3.07 18.76 13.26
N ARG A 212 -3.72 17.71 13.75
CA ARG A 212 -4.45 17.70 15.02
C ARG A 212 -3.64 17.12 16.17
N GLN A 213 -2.80 16.14 15.86
CA GLN A 213 -2.10 15.36 16.88
C GLN A 213 -0.80 14.78 16.32
N ARG A 214 0.15 14.55 17.21
CA ARG A 214 1.33 13.71 16.98
C ARG A 214 1.21 12.48 17.85
N LEU A 215 1.39 11.31 17.27
CA LEU A 215 1.39 10.04 17.99
C LEU A 215 2.84 9.55 18.08
N ALA A 216 3.41 9.54 19.27
CA ALA A 216 4.69 8.86 19.46
C ALA A 216 4.52 7.36 19.12
N LEU A 217 5.59 6.71 18.70
CA LEU A 217 5.66 5.26 18.54
C LEU A 217 6.56 4.67 19.64
N PRO A 218 6.05 4.47 20.88
CA PRO A 218 6.86 3.92 21.96
C PRO A 218 7.44 2.55 21.58
N GLY A 219 8.76 2.41 21.76
CA GLY A 219 9.51 1.22 21.38
C GLY A 219 10.28 1.39 20.08
N HIS A 220 9.82 2.25 19.16
CA HIS A 220 10.54 2.53 17.92
C HIS A 220 11.70 3.48 18.17
N GLN A 221 12.89 3.12 17.68
CA GLN A 221 14.06 3.99 17.59
C GLN A 221 14.25 4.55 16.18
N GLN A 222 13.64 3.93 15.17
CA GLN A 222 13.70 4.36 13.78
C GLN A 222 12.38 5.00 13.32
N PRO A 223 12.42 5.87 12.29
CA PRO A 223 11.22 6.38 11.66
C PRO A 223 10.35 5.24 11.12
N CYS A 224 9.06 5.48 11.04
CA CYS A 224 8.11 4.49 10.52
C CYS A 224 8.06 4.59 8.98
N GLN A 225 7.98 3.44 8.30
CA GLN A 225 7.94 3.42 6.83
C GLN A 225 6.53 3.19 6.28
N LYS A 226 5.76 2.28 6.88
CA LYS A 226 4.39 2.00 6.42
C LYS A 226 3.39 2.12 7.56
N VAL A 227 2.25 2.71 7.22
CA VAL A 227 1.05 2.79 8.06
C VAL A 227 -0.16 2.29 7.29
N ARG A 228 -1.00 1.46 7.90
CA ARG A 228 -2.17 0.87 7.22
C ARG A 228 -3.32 0.67 8.20
N PHE A 229 -4.49 1.17 7.85
CA PHE A 229 -5.73 0.77 8.53
C PHE A 229 -6.15 -0.65 8.10
N SER A 230 -6.75 -1.40 9.03
CA SER A 230 -7.54 -2.57 8.68
C SER A 230 -8.71 -2.16 7.78
N PRO A 231 -9.24 -3.06 6.92
CA PRO A 231 -10.29 -2.70 5.96
C PRO A 231 -11.55 -2.07 6.58
N ASP A 232 -11.87 -2.45 7.81
CA ASP A 232 -12.98 -1.92 8.60
C ASP A 232 -12.64 -0.64 9.39
N GLY A 233 -11.36 -0.32 9.56
CA GLY A 233 -10.84 0.79 10.35
C GLY A 233 -10.71 0.56 11.84
N GLU A 234 -10.93 -0.67 12.34
CA GLU A 234 -10.84 -0.98 13.77
C GLU A 234 -9.39 -0.91 14.30
N TYR A 235 -8.42 -1.17 13.42
CA TYR A 235 -7.00 -1.14 13.75
C TYR A 235 -6.22 -0.24 12.79
N LEU A 236 -5.20 0.43 13.33
CA LEU A 236 -4.10 1.02 12.57
C LEU A 236 -2.81 0.30 12.93
N MET A 237 -2.09 -0.15 11.92
CA MET A 237 -0.75 -0.70 12.04
C MET A 237 0.28 0.35 11.63
N ALA A 238 1.40 0.40 12.36
CA ALA A 238 2.63 1.11 11.99
C ALA A 238 3.83 0.16 12.07
N ILE A 239 4.67 0.14 11.04
CA ILE A 239 5.92 -0.65 11.01
C ILE A 239 7.13 0.27 10.83
N GLY A 240 8.13 0.06 11.69
CA GLY A 240 9.39 0.81 11.69
C GLY A 240 10.26 0.48 10.49
N HIS A 241 11.10 1.41 10.07
CA HIS A 241 12.16 1.13 9.10
C HIS A 241 13.31 0.40 9.79
N GLN A 242 13.68 -0.78 9.28
CA GLN A 242 14.81 -1.57 9.77
C GLN A 242 14.79 -1.87 11.28
N GLU A 243 13.60 -2.02 11.85
CA GLU A 243 13.41 -2.28 13.27
C GLU A 243 12.37 -3.39 13.47
N PRO A 244 12.65 -4.47 14.23
CA PRO A 244 11.78 -5.64 14.33
C PRO A 244 10.58 -5.40 15.27
N ILE A 245 9.72 -4.46 14.92
CA ILE A 245 8.60 -4.02 15.75
C ILE A 245 7.39 -3.59 14.91
N VAL A 246 6.20 -3.97 15.38
CA VAL A 246 4.92 -3.49 14.86
C VAL A 246 4.17 -2.81 15.99
N THR A 247 3.62 -1.63 15.75
CA THR A 247 2.74 -0.95 16.71
C THR A 247 1.31 -0.93 16.21
N LEU A 248 0.37 -1.23 17.11
CA LEU A 248 -1.06 -1.20 16.83
C LEU A 248 -1.74 -0.06 17.59
N PHE A 249 -2.73 0.54 16.94
CA PHE A 249 -3.66 1.49 17.53
C PHE A 249 -5.10 1.05 17.23
N ASP A 250 -6.05 1.50 18.04
CA ASP A 250 -7.48 1.35 17.74
C ASP A 250 -7.99 2.40 16.73
N GLU A 251 -9.28 2.33 16.38
CA GLU A 251 -9.94 3.26 15.44
C GLU A 251 -9.82 4.74 15.85
N LEU A 252 -9.73 5.01 17.15
CA LEU A 252 -9.60 6.34 17.74
C LEU A 252 -8.14 6.76 17.96
N LEU A 253 -7.19 5.93 17.51
CA LEU A 253 -5.75 6.13 17.60
C LEU A 253 -5.20 6.02 19.04
N ASN A 254 -5.89 5.30 19.93
CA ASN A 254 -5.30 4.93 21.21
C ASN A 254 -4.29 3.80 20.99
N PRO A 255 -3.08 3.88 21.59
CA PRO A 255 -2.08 2.84 21.43
C PRO A 255 -2.55 1.55 22.09
N LEU A 256 -2.54 0.46 21.32
CA LEU A 256 -2.85 -0.90 21.79
C LEU A 256 -1.59 -1.67 22.20
N GLY A 257 -0.41 -1.08 21.96
CA GLY A 257 0.89 -1.65 22.29
C GLY A 257 1.74 -1.92 21.05
N HIS A 258 2.98 -2.33 21.28
CA HIS A 258 3.88 -2.82 20.25
C HIS A 258 4.14 -4.31 20.42
N ILE A 259 4.46 -4.96 19.30
CA ILE A 259 4.71 -6.38 19.19
C ILE A 259 6.12 -6.54 18.63
N ALA A 260 7.01 -7.13 19.42
CA ALA A 260 8.37 -7.44 18.96
C ALA A 260 8.33 -8.59 17.95
N LEU A 261 9.09 -8.44 16.87
CA LEU A 261 9.30 -9.43 15.84
C LEU A 261 10.70 -10.05 15.96
N THR A 262 10.93 -11.14 15.25
CA THR A 262 12.26 -11.75 15.12
C THR A 262 13.08 -11.13 13.98
N HIS A 263 12.41 -10.63 12.95
CA HIS A 263 13.01 -10.08 11.73
C HIS A 263 12.43 -8.70 11.40
N GLN A 264 13.09 -7.94 10.53
CA GLN A 264 12.67 -6.57 10.22
C GLN A 264 11.47 -6.60 9.27
N PRO A 265 10.37 -5.89 9.58
CA PRO A 265 9.16 -5.88 8.76
C PRO A 265 9.36 -5.07 7.47
N LEU A 266 8.75 -5.51 6.37
CA LEU A 266 8.68 -4.79 5.10
C LEU A 266 7.27 -4.30 4.75
N ASP A 267 6.26 -5.14 4.95
CA ASP A 267 4.85 -4.83 4.73
C ASP A 267 3.97 -5.72 5.61
N GLY A 268 2.70 -5.32 5.75
CA GLY A 268 1.71 -6.11 6.45
C GLY A 268 0.32 -6.03 5.84
N CYS A 269 -0.44 -7.12 5.99
CA CYS A 269 -1.83 -7.19 5.55
C CYS A 269 -2.75 -7.81 6.62
N PHE A 270 -3.91 -7.18 6.79
CA PHE A 270 -4.95 -7.67 7.69
C PHE A 270 -5.75 -8.78 7.00
N SER A 271 -6.02 -9.85 7.74
CA SER A 271 -6.95 -10.89 7.31
C SER A 271 -8.39 -10.38 7.22
N PRO A 272 -9.22 -10.87 6.27
CA PRO A 272 -10.61 -10.45 6.12
C PRO A 272 -11.49 -10.75 7.33
N ASP A 273 -11.15 -11.78 8.12
CA ASP A 273 -11.88 -12.15 9.34
C ASP A 273 -11.48 -11.31 10.56
N LYS A 274 -10.55 -10.36 10.38
CA LYS A 274 -10.05 -9.41 11.37
C LYS A 274 -9.30 -10.06 12.55
N LYS A 275 -8.91 -11.34 12.45
CA LYS A 275 -8.26 -12.04 13.56
C LYS A 275 -6.74 -12.01 13.46
N ARG A 276 -6.21 -11.91 12.25
CA ARG A 276 -4.78 -11.98 11.97
C ARG A 276 -4.25 -10.76 11.25
N LEU A 277 -3.01 -10.41 11.56
CA LEU A 277 -2.15 -9.52 10.79
C LEU A 277 -0.94 -10.33 10.33
N LEU A 278 -0.70 -10.37 9.02
CA LEU A 278 0.49 -10.97 8.44
C LEU A 278 1.55 -9.89 8.25
N ILE A 279 2.81 -10.21 8.56
CA ILE A 279 3.96 -9.33 8.39
C ILE A 279 5.01 -10.06 7.56
N THR A 280 5.39 -9.44 6.45
CA THR A 280 6.51 -9.86 5.59
C THR A 280 7.82 -9.26 6.11
N HIS A 281 8.94 -9.96 5.90
CA HIS A 281 10.24 -9.52 6.40
C HIS A 281 11.31 -9.33 5.33
N ASP A 282 12.33 -8.54 5.66
CA ASP A 282 13.46 -8.20 4.79
C ASP A 282 14.48 -9.34 4.57
N ASP A 283 14.43 -10.35 5.44
CA ASP A 283 15.27 -11.56 5.37
C ASP A 283 14.95 -12.45 4.17
N ASN A 284 13.86 -12.14 3.46
CA ASN A 284 13.32 -12.82 2.29
C ASN A 284 12.93 -14.29 2.52
N ARG A 285 12.68 -14.69 3.76
CA ARG A 285 12.44 -16.09 4.11
C ARG A 285 11.34 -16.29 5.12
N THR A 286 10.89 -15.26 5.82
CA THR A 286 9.94 -15.45 6.91
C THR A 286 8.70 -14.58 6.80
N LEU A 287 7.61 -15.09 7.36
CA LEU A 287 6.34 -14.40 7.53
C LEU A 287 5.89 -14.53 9.00
N SER A 288 5.63 -13.42 9.67
CA SER A 288 5.02 -13.44 11.00
C SER A 288 3.49 -13.38 10.90
N VAL A 289 2.83 -14.21 11.72
CA VAL A 289 1.38 -14.25 11.90
C VAL A 289 1.08 -13.72 13.29
N ILE A 290 0.39 -12.59 13.36
CA ILE A 290 0.02 -11.91 14.61
C ILE A 290 -1.46 -12.13 14.88
N ASP A 291 -1.81 -12.52 16.11
CA ASP A 291 -3.19 -12.52 16.61
C ASP A 291 -3.59 -11.10 17.03
N LEU A 292 -4.65 -10.55 16.46
CA LEU A 292 -5.10 -9.18 16.74
C LEU A 292 -5.91 -9.04 18.05
N VAL A 293 -6.47 -10.14 18.55
CA VAL A 293 -7.19 -10.17 19.82
C VAL A 293 -6.17 -10.13 20.96
N GLN A 294 -5.24 -11.08 20.94
CA GLN A 294 -4.18 -11.27 21.93
C GLN A 294 -3.03 -10.29 21.76
N LYS A 295 -2.83 -9.75 20.55
CA LYS A 295 -1.75 -8.81 20.17
C LYS A 295 -0.37 -9.45 20.38
N THR A 296 -0.24 -10.69 19.92
CA THR A 296 0.96 -11.51 20.07
C THR A 296 1.30 -12.20 18.75
N VAL A 297 2.58 -12.52 18.55
CA VAL A 297 3.00 -13.37 17.44
C VAL A 297 2.55 -14.80 17.74
N LEU A 298 1.69 -15.35 16.87
CA LEU A 298 1.27 -16.76 16.90
C LEU A 298 2.37 -17.67 16.35
N ALA A 299 2.99 -17.24 15.25
CA ALA A 299 4.03 -17.97 14.57
C ALA A 299 4.90 -17.03 13.73
N THR A 300 6.15 -17.42 13.54
CA THR A 300 7.01 -16.93 12.45
C THR A 300 7.32 -18.15 11.61
N THR A 301 6.77 -18.19 10.39
CA THR A 301 6.93 -19.34 9.49
C THR A 301 7.98 -19.04 8.44
N GLU A 302 8.76 -20.06 8.08
CA GLU A 302 9.56 -20.01 6.87
C GLU A 302 8.61 -20.04 5.66
N VAL A 303 8.92 -19.20 4.68
CA VAL A 303 8.25 -19.12 3.39
C VAL A 303 9.32 -19.25 2.31
N GLY A 304 9.00 -19.93 1.22
CA GLY A 304 9.96 -20.25 0.16
C GLY A 304 10.40 -19.07 -0.72
N ALA A 305 10.13 -17.82 -0.32
CA ALA A 305 10.30 -16.63 -1.16
C ALA A 305 10.31 -15.32 -0.33
N GLY A 306 10.90 -14.25 -0.90
CA GLY A 306 11.01 -12.95 -0.23
C GLY A 306 9.88 -12.00 -0.62
N TYR A 307 8.85 -11.92 0.19
CA TYR A 307 7.68 -11.09 -0.13
C TYR A 307 7.93 -9.61 0.12
N GLU A 308 7.88 -8.79 -0.93
CA GLU A 308 7.86 -7.32 -0.79
C GLU A 308 6.52 -6.83 -0.25
N THR A 309 5.44 -7.44 -0.73
CA THR A 309 4.07 -7.16 -0.35
C THR A 309 3.22 -8.41 -0.49
N LEU A 310 2.13 -8.46 0.27
CA LEU A 310 1.21 -9.58 0.37
C LEU A 310 -0.19 -9.04 0.61
N SER A 311 -1.20 -9.63 -0.01
CA SER A 311 -2.60 -9.29 0.28
C SER A 311 -3.53 -10.48 0.12
N TYR A 312 -4.56 -10.52 0.97
CA TYR A 312 -5.66 -11.46 0.84
C TYR A 312 -6.56 -11.08 -0.34
N PHE A 313 -7.10 -12.09 -1.01
CA PHE A 313 -8.18 -11.92 -1.97
C PHE A 313 -9.31 -12.91 -1.70
N GLN A 314 -10.52 -12.49 -2.08
CA GLN A 314 -11.70 -13.33 -2.13
C GLN A 314 -12.50 -12.97 -3.39
N ILE A 315 -12.86 -13.97 -4.17
CA ILE A 315 -13.60 -13.87 -5.44
C ILE A 315 -14.97 -14.55 -5.31
N GLY A 316 -15.91 -14.17 -6.18
CA GLY A 316 -17.31 -14.61 -6.15
C GLY A 316 -17.57 -16.01 -6.70
#